data_AF-A0A5C5BAP0-F1
#
_entry.id   AF-A0A5C5BAP0-F1
#
_cell.length_a   1.000
_cell.length_b   1.000
_cell.length_c   1.000
_cell.angle_alpha   90.00
_cell.angle_beta   90.00
_cell.angle_gamma   90.00
#
_symmetry.space_group_name_H-M   'P 1'
#
loop_
_entity.id
_entity.type
_entity.pdbx_description
1 polymer ?
#
loop_
_entity_poly.entity_id
_entity_poly.type
_entity_poly.pdbx_seq_one_letter_code
_entity_poly.pdbx_strand_id
1 'polypeptide(L)' 'DRDGRFTLTANMWWGTNATSYRFLEGDTVIAEGPLTAATPHAQSASTTVTGATRGQHTYRVELTNAAGSTVSAPVTVSVR' A
#
# COMPACT_ATOMS: atom_id res chain seq x y z
N ASP A 1 7.80 8.33 21.24
CA ASP A 1 6.91 8.02 20.11
C ASP A 1 7.32 6.69 19.47
N ARG A 2 6.84 5.59 20.04
CA ARG A 2 7.12 4.21 19.62
C ARG A 2 5.83 3.40 19.51
N ASP A 3 4.72 4.09 19.24
CA ASP A 3 3.35 3.55 19.24
C ASP A 3 3.03 2.72 17.97
N GLY A 4 4.02 2.42 17.14
CA GLY A 4 3.85 1.61 15.94
C GLY A 4 2.88 2.26 14.94
N ARG A 5 2.85 3.60 14.91
CA ARG A 5 1.98 4.39 14.04
C ARG A 5 2.76 5.00 12.89
N PHE A 6 2.37 4.70 11.66
CA PHE A 6 2.94 5.31 10.45
C PHE A 6 1.96 5.20 9.28
N THR A 7 2.17 6.02 8.26
CA THR A 7 1.37 6.00 7.03
C THR A 7 2.16 5.34 5.92
N LEU A 8 1.58 4.33 5.30
CA LEU A 8 2.05 3.78 4.03
C LEU A 8 1.40 4.57 2.91
N THR A 9 2.21 5.04 1.96
CA THR A 9 1.73 5.76 0.77
C THR A 9 2.27 5.07 -0.47
N ALA A 10 1.38 4.76 -1.40
CA ALA A 10 1.66 4.24 -2.72
C ALA A 10 1.36 5.31 -3.76
N ASN A 11 2.33 5.61 -4.64
CA ASN A 11 2.12 6.51 -5.77
C ASN A 11 2.30 5.72 -7.08
N MET A 12 1.33 5.82 -7.98
CA MET A 12 1.34 5.22 -9.30
C MET A 12 1.63 6.32 -10.33
N TRP A 13 2.86 6.31 -10.85
CA TRP A 13 3.37 7.33 -11.77
C TRP A 13 3.29 6.93 -13.25
N TRP A 14 3.14 5.64 -13.55
CA TRP A 14 3.07 5.09 -14.91
C TRP A 14 2.11 3.91 -14.97
N GLY A 15 1.54 3.66 -16.16
CA GLY A 15 0.53 2.62 -16.39
C GLY A 15 -0.91 3.13 -16.30
N THR A 16 -1.88 2.24 -16.56
CA THR A 16 -3.31 2.53 -16.38
C THR A 16 -3.65 2.54 -14.89
N ASN A 17 -4.37 3.56 -14.43
CA ASN A 17 -4.70 3.69 -13.01
C ASN A 17 -5.43 2.44 -12.50
N ALA A 18 -5.17 2.12 -11.25
CA ALA A 18 -5.85 1.03 -10.57
C ALA A 18 -7.29 1.41 -10.21
N THR A 19 -8.15 0.40 -10.10
CA THR A 19 -9.52 0.53 -9.59
C THR A 19 -9.65 0.00 -8.17
N SER A 20 -8.63 -0.68 -7.65
CA SER A 20 -8.56 -1.09 -6.24
C SER A 20 -7.11 -1.20 -5.76
N TYR A 21 -6.94 -1.11 -4.45
CA TYR A 21 -5.67 -1.35 -3.77
C TYR A 21 -5.82 -2.41 -2.68
N ARG A 22 -4.69 -3.04 -2.34
CA ARG A 22 -4.51 -3.91 -1.19
C ARG A 22 -3.13 -3.67 -0.58
N PHE A 23 -3.07 -3.10 0.62
CA PHE A 23 -1.85 -3.01 1.42
C PHE A 23 -1.68 -4.32 2.19
N LEU A 24 -0.49 -4.89 2.13
CA LEU A 24 -0.13 -6.14 2.78
C LEU A 24 1.02 -5.94 3.76
N GLU A 25 0.96 -6.63 4.90
CA GLU A 25 2.08 -6.89 5.81
C GLU A 25 2.46 -8.37 5.68
N GLY A 26 3.62 -8.65 5.10
CA GLY A 26 3.95 -10.00 4.63
C GLY A 26 2.95 -10.44 3.55
N ASP A 27 2.12 -11.41 3.88
CA ASP A 27 1.03 -11.92 3.03
C ASP A 27 -0.36 -11.56 3.58
N THR A 28 -0.42 -10.87 4.71
CA THR A 28 -1.67 -10.47 5.38
C THR A 28 -2.16 -9.13 4.83
N VAL A 29 -3.41 -9.06 4.43
CA VAL A 29 -4.05 -7.81 4.02
C VAL A 29 -4.35 -6.95 5.25
N ILE A 30 -3.79 -5.74 5.28
CA ILE A 30 -3.99 -4.79 6.39
C ILE A 30 -4.91 -3.62 6.02
N ALA A 31 -5.08 -3.35 4.74
CA ALA A 31 -6.07 -2.39 4.23
C ALA A 31 -6.36 -2.67 2.75
N GLU A 32 -7.61 -2.52 2.34
CA GLU A 32 -8.01 -2.63 0.94
C GLU A 32 -9.18 -1.70 0.65
N GLY A 33 -9.35 -1.34 -0.62
CA GLY A 33 -10.45 -0.47 -1.00
C GLY A 33 -10.48 -0.12 -2.48
N PRO A 34 -11.57 0.52 -2.93
CA PRO A 34 -11.69 1.02 -4.28
C PRO A 34 -10.76 2.22 -4.50
N LEU A 35 -10.33 2.38 -5.75
CA LEU A 35 -9.66 3.58 -6.26
C LEU A 35 -10.44 4.13 -7.45
N THR A 36 -10.52 5.46 -7.52
CA THR A 36 -11.02 6.13 -8.71
C THR A 36 -9.89 6.22 -9.73
N ALA A 37 -10.04 5.55 -10.86
CA ALA A 37 -9.11 5.69 -11.98
C ALA A 37 -9.25 7.10 -12.61
N ALA A 38 -8.13 7.73 -12.91
CA ALA A 38 -8.07 9.13 -13.39
C ALA A 38 -6.98 9.32 -14.46
N THR A 39 -6.60 8.26 -15.18
CA THR A 39 -5.55 8.30 -16.22
C THR A 39 -5.86 9.42 -17.23
N PRO A 40 -4.88 10.26 -17.62
CA PRO A 40 -3.43 10.12 -17.39
C PRO A 40 -2.91 10.76 -16.09
N HIS A 41 -3.77 11.25 -15.18
CA HIS A 41 -3.30 11.82 -13.92
C HIS A 41 -2.74 10.76 -12.98
N ALA A 42 -1.68 11.12 -12.26
CA ALA A 42 -1.07 10.28 -11.24
C ALA A 42 -2.10 9.89 -10.17
N GLN A 43 -1.99 8.67 -9.66
CA GLN A 43 -2.86 8.13 -8.63
C GLN A 43 -2.06 7.83 -7.37
N SER A 44 -2.65 8.04 -6.21
CA SER A 44 -2.07 7.64 -4.94
C SER A 44 -3.08 6.91 -4.06
N ALA A 45 -2.58 6.04 -3.20
CA ALA A 45 -3.33 5.35 -2.17
C ALA A 45 -2.53 5.43 -0.87
N SER A 46 -3.21 5.56 0.28
CA SER A 46 -2.53 5.54 1.57
C SER A 46 -3.35 4.83 2.62
N THR A 47 -2.65 4.23 3.59
CA THR A 47 -3.25 3.63 4.78
C THR A 47 -2.43 3.98 6.02
N THR A 48 -3.11 4.13 7.15
CA THR A 48 -2.45 4.35 8.44
C THR A 48 -2.36 3.02 9.16
N VAL A 49 -1.14 2.59 9.46
CA VAL A 49 -0.87 1.49 10.37
C VAL A 49 -0.84 2.04 11.78
N THR A 50 -1.50 1.37 12.72
CA THR A 50 -1.53 1.72 14.14
C THR A 50 -1.27 0.48 14.98
N GLY A 51 -0.49 0.61 16.06
CA GLY A 51 -0.26 -0.50 16.98
C GLY A 51 0.65 -1.59 16.40
N ALA A 52 1.51 -1.27 15.42
CA ALA A 52 2.51 -2.21 14.93
C ALA A 52 3.41 -2.68 16.09
N THR A 53 3.58 -3.99 16.23
CA THR A 53 4.39 -4.57 17.31
C THR A 53 5.87 -4.26 17.12
N ARG A 54 6.67 -4.33 18.19
CA ARG A 54 8.13 -4.24 18.03
C ARG A 54 8.65 -5.36 17.14
N GLY A 55 9.53 -5.03 16.19
CA GLY A 55 10.04 -5.98 15.21
C GLY A 55 10.24 -5.36 13.83
N GLN A 56 10.53 -6.24 12.86
CA GLN A 56 10.61 -5.88 11.45
C GLN A 56 9.33 -6.29 10.75
N HIS A 57 8.75 -5.36 10.00
CA HIS A 57 7.54 -5.58 9.23
C HIS A 57 7.78 -5.23 7.78
N THR A 58 7.40 -6.12 6.88
CA THR A 58 7.56 -5.91 5.44
C THR A 58 6.21 -5.61 4.81
N TYR A 59 6.12 -4.46 4.15
CA TYR A 59 4.90 -4.00 3.52
C TYR A 59 5.00 -4.04 2.00
N ARG A 60 3.87 -4.35 1.35
CA ARG A 60 3.68 -4.26 -0.10
C ARG A 60 2.33 -3.64 -0.39
N VAL A 61 2.18 -3.04 -1.55
CA VAL A 61 0.87 -2.68 -2.10
C VAL A 61 0.65 -3.43 -3.39
N GLU A 62 -0.53 -4.00 -3.54
CA GLU A 62 -1.04 -4.54 -4.79
C GLU A 62 -2.10 -3.58 -5.34
N LEU A 63 -1.93 -3.21 -6.60
CA LEU A 63 -2.82 -2.32 -7.33
C LEU A 63 -3.44 -3.11 -8.48
N THR A 64 -4.77 -3.11 -8.57
CA THR A 64 -5.50 -3.93 -9.54
C THR A 64 -6.45 -3.09 -10.39
N ASN A 65 -6.52 -3.39 -11.69
CA ASN A 65 -7.56 -2.94 -12.62
C ASN A 65 -7.99 -4.07 -13.56
N ALA A 66 -8.85 -3.78 -14.53
CA ALA A 66 -9.33 -4.77 -15.50
C ALA A 66 -8.23 -5.40 -16.37
N ALA A 67 -7.04 -4.80 -16.46
CA ALA A 67 -5.90 -5.33 -17.21
C ALA A 67 -5.01 -6.26 -16.36
N GLY A 68 -5.18 -6.28 -15.03
CA GLY A 68 -4.44 -7.14 -14.12
C GLY A 68 -4.00 -6.43 -12.84
N SER A 69 -3.04 -7.04 -12.16
CA SER A 69 -2.51 -6.58 -10.87
C SER A 69 -1.00 -6.31 -10.94
N THR A 70 -0.55 -5.25 -10.27
CA THR A 70 0.87 -4.91 -10.10
C THR A 70 1.17 -4.80 -8.62
N VAL A 71 2.27 -5.43 -8.18
CA VAL A 71 2.73 -5.39 -6.79
C VAL A 71 3.96 -4.49 -6.69
N SER A 72 4.01 -3.64 -5.66
CA SER A 72 5.17 -2.78 -5.40
C SER A 72 6.39 -3.59 -4.95
N ALA A 73 7.56 -2.96 -5.03
CA ALA A 73 8.71 -3.41 -4.26
C ALA A 73 8.36 -3.43 -2.74
N PRO A 74 8.90 -4.39 -1.98
CA PRO A 74 8.68 -4.46 -0.54
C PRO A 74 9.40 -3.32 0.20
N VAL A 75 8.76 -2.80 1.25
CA VAL A 75 9.34 -1.82 2.17
C VAL A 75 9.39 -2.42 3.57
N THR A 76 10.57 -2.49 4.18
CA THR A 76 10.73 -2.99 5.55
C THR A 76 10.79 -1.84 6.55
N VAL A 77 9.92 -1.85 7.56
CA VAL A 77 9.88 -0.90 8.67
C VAL A 77 10.32 -1.61 9.94
N SER A 78 11.25 -1.00 10.68
CA SER A 78 11.69 -1.48 11.99
C SER A 78 11.02 -0.67 13.10
N VAL A 79 10.16 -1.32 13.90
CA VAL A 79 9.49 -0.72 15.05
C VAL A 79 10.26 -1.08 16.33
N ARG A 80 10.62 -0.07 17.13
CA ARG A 80 11.49 -0.20 18.32
C ARG A 80 10.76 0.06 19.64
#